data_AF-A0A2D9GDS7-F1
#
_entry.id   AF-A0A2D9GDS7-F1
#
_cell.length_a   1.000
_cell.length_b   1.000
_cell.length_c   1.000
_cell.angle_alpha   90.00
_cell.angle_beta   90.00
_cell.angle_gamma   90.00
#
_symmetry.space_group_name_H-M   'P 1'
#
loop_
_entity.id
_entity.type
_entity.pdbx_description
1 polymer ?
#
loop_
_entity_poly.entity_id
_entity_poly.type
_entity_poly.pdbx_seq_one_letter_code
_entity_poly.pdbx_strand_id
1 'polypeptide(L)'
;MPFTQFTNLDFDQIKAQIKDYLRANSNFTDFDFEGSNFSVLIDTLAYNTYINAFNANLVVNESFLDGATVRENVVSLARNIGYVPRSKTSAKAQVWFDVPTDTTSGILTLEAGLTCTGLTENSSYRFSIPQDLTVAVKNGVARFGSADLPKEIFQGSLLSRQFLVNTSRDQRFILDNPNIDTSTIRCYVKGINDSGLGREFKLIDNILNLSKTSEVFLIQEVQDERYELLFGDGYFGKKLENNEVITVRYLVTDGESGNGPSRFDFQGTFVDDKGVPVTPTGSITVNTVQKAQNGGEIENVASIKYFAPRLYSAQYRAVTARDYEAIISDIYPNTESVAVVGGEELSPPKFGTVQISIKPQNGTFVSDFDKQNILSKLKQYSIAGINQKIVDLKVLYVELDSTIYYDTSKVSNPDDLKTNVVDALTSYSKNVDINRFGGRFKYSKILQLIDRVDDSITSNITKVIIRRDLKALINQFAQYELCFGNRFNVKPNGYNIKSTRFKVSGESKEVYLVDVPNKDLKTGVLSLVKNDEKGDKIVVAKETGLVDYEKGEITLNTINITSTSRPNDIIEIQAYPDSNDVVGLKDLYLTLSVSDTKINMIKDVIASGEDISGVTFTRDFYTSSYSNGDLERK
;
A
#
# COMPACT_ATOMS: atom_id res chain seq x y z
N MET A 1 -17.08 -11.28 -13.93
CA MET A 1 -17.14 -12.38 -14.93
C MET A 1 -17.26 -11.74 -16.31
N PRO A 2 -16.45 -12.13 -17.31
CA PRO A 2 -16.53 -11.52 -18.64
C PRO A 2 -17.93 -11.75 -19.24
N PHE A 3 -18.55 -10.67 -19.73
CA PHE A 3 -19.97 -10.63 -20.09
C PHE A 3 -20.29 -11.44 -21.36
N THR A 4 -19.29 -11.77 -22.18
CA THR A 4 -19.44 -12.65 -23.34
C THR A 4 -18.23 -13.58 -23.45
N GLN A 5 -18.44 -14.85 -23.16
CA GLN A 5 -17.48 -15.90 -23.54
C GLN A 5 -17.73 -16.18 -25.03
N PHE A 6 -17.08 -15.42 -25.91
CA PHE A 6 -16.91 -15.89 -27.29
C PHE A 6 -16.03 -17.14 -27.20
N THR A 7 -16.66 -18.31 -27.15
CA THR A 7 -16.03 -19.61 -26.91
C THR A 7 -15.07 -20.02 -28.02
N ASN A 8 -15.21 -19.43 -29.21
CA ASN A 8 -14.41 -19.77 -30.39
C ASN A 8 -13.74 -18.51 -30.96
N LEU A 9 -12.65 -18.08 -30.35
CA LEU A 9 -11.76 -17.06 -30.92
C LEU A 9 -10.57 -17.69 -31.66
N ASP A 10 -10.43 -19.01 -31.68
CA ASP A 10 -9.35 -19.65 -32.41
C ASP A 10 -9.60 -19.54 -33.93
N PHE A 11 -8.55 -19.21 -34.67
CA PHE A 11 -8.61 -19.02 -36.12
C PHE A 11 -9.18 -20.27 -36.81
N ASP A 12 -8.72 -21.46 -36.40
CA ASP A 12 -9.16 -22.72 -37.01
C ASP A 12 -10.64 -23.01 -36.72
N GLN A 13 -11.13 -22.60 -35.55
CA GLN A 13 -12.54 -22.75 -35.20
C GLN A 13 -13.44 -21.75 -35.95
N ILE A 14 -12.99 -20.50 -36.11
CA ILE A 14 -13.68 -19.49 -36.93
C ILE A 14 -13.74 -19.95 -38.39
N LYS A 15 -12.62 -20.48 -38.92
CA LYS A 15 -12.55 -21.06 -40.26
C LYS A 15 -13.54 -22.22 -40.42
N ALA A 16 -13.60 -23.13 -39.45
CA ALA A 16 -14.55 -24.24 -39.44
C ALA A 16 -16.01 -23.75 -39.42
N GLN A 17 -16.34 -22.76 -38.60
CA GLN A 17 -17.68 -22.17 -38.54
C GLN A 17 -18.08 -21.47 -39.85
N ILE A 18 -17.16 -20.73 -40.48
CA ILE A 18 -17.43 -20.11 -41.79
C ILE A 18 -17.65 -21.18 -42.85
N LYS A 19 -16.86 -22.27 -42.85
CA LYS A 19 -17.09 -23.43 -43.74
C LYS A 19 -18.46 -24.05 -43.52
N ASP A 20 -18.86 -24.29 -42.27
CA ASP A 20 -20.16 -24.90 -41.95
C ASP A 20 -21.33 -23.97 -42.30
N TYR A 21 -21.18 -22.67 -42.08
CA TYR A 21 -22.17 -21.67 -42.50
C TYR A 21 -22.34 -21.64 -44.02
N LEU A 22 -21.24 -21.65 -44.78
CA LEU A 22 -21.28 -21.68 -46.24
C LEU A 22 -21.89 -22.98 -46.75
N ARG A 23 -21.60 -24.13 -46.13
CA ARG A 23 -22.22 -25.42 -46.47
C ARG A 23 -23.73 -25.43 -46.24
N ALA A 24 -24.21 -24.78 -45.18
CA ALA A 24 -25.64 -24.80 -44.81
C ALA A 24 -26.49 -23.78 -45.59
N ASN A 25 -25.94 -22.62 -45.95
CA ASN A 25 -26.71 -21.49 -46.48
C ASN A 25 -26.40 -21.12 -47.94
N SER A 26 -25.54 -21.86 -48.64
CA SER A 26 -25.20 -21.55 -50.02
C SER A 26 -25.69 -22.58 -51.02
N ASN A 27 -25.92 -22.13 -52.25
CA ASN A 27 -26.21 -22.98 -53.41
C ASN A 27 -24.93 -23.69 -53.93
N PHE A 28 -23.82 -23.65 -53.19
CA PHE A 28 -22.53 -24.23 -53.57
C PHE A 28 -22.36 -25.64 -52.99
N THR A 29 -23.27 -26.55 -53.32
CA THR A 29 -23.20 -27.96 -52.85
C THR A 29 -22.01 -28.74 -53.40
N ASP A 30 -21.46 -28.29 -54.54
CA ASP A 30 -20.48 -29.03 -55.34
C ASP A 30 -19.03 -28.53 -55.15
N PHE A 31 -18.80 -27.55 -54.27
CA PHE A 31 -17.48 -26.98 -54.04
C PHE A 31 -16.75 -27.66 -52.88
N ASP A 32 -15.53 -28.14 -53.15
CA ASP A 32 -14.60 -28.58 -52.12
C ASP A 32 -13.88 -27.36 -51.51
N PHE A 33 -14.22 -27.08 -50.26
CA PHE A 33 -13.69 -25.95 -49.47
C PHE A 33 -12.29 -26.22 -48.88
N GLU A 34 -11.67 -27.38 -49.14
CA GLU A 34 -10.32 -27.70 -48.69
C GLU A 34 -9.29 -27.67 -49.82
N GLY A 35 -9.67 -28.10 -51.03
CA GLY A 35 -8.75 -28.23 -52.17
C GLY A 35 -8.75 -27.08 -53.18
N SER A 36 -9.57 -26.05 -53.02
CA SER A 36 -9.76 -24.99 -54.02
C SER A 36 -9.17 -23.63 -53.61
N ASN A 37 -8.99 -22.72 -54.59
CA ASN A 37 -8.66 -21.30 -54.35
C ASN A 37 -9.66 -20.62 -53.39
N PHE A 38 -10.83 -21.23 -53.17
CA PHE A 38 -11.82 -20.79 -52.21
C PHE A 38 -11.34 -20.96 -50.76
N SER A 39 -10.44 -21.90 -50.46
CA SER A 39 -9.82 -22.00 -49.13
C SER A 39 -9.04 -20.73 -48.78
N VAL A 40 -8.32 -20.15 -49.74
CA VAL A 40 -7.56 -18.90 -49.51
C VAL A 40 -8.52 -17.73 -49.21
N LEU A 41 -9.66 -17.67 -49.91
CA LEU A 41 -10.69 -16.67 -49.63
C LEU A 41 -11.32 -16.87 -48.24
N ILE A 42 -11.64 -18.12 -47.87
CA ILE A 42 -12.13 -18.45 -46.53
C ILE A 42 -11.09 -18.08 -45.47
N ASP A 43 -9.80 -18.31 -45.73
CA ASP A 43 -8.71 -17.93 -44.81
C ASP A 43 -8.64 -16.42 -44.63
N THR A 44 -8.78 -15.63 -45.70
CA THR A 44 -8.82 -14.17 -45.59
C THR A 44 -10.06 -13.67 -44.82
N LEU A 45 -11.23 -14.30 -45.04
CA LEU A 45 -12.46 -13.98 -44.30
C LEU A 45 -12.35 -14.37 -42.83
N ALA A 46 -11.79 -15.55 -42.53
CA ALA A 46 -11.54 -16.01 -41.18
C ALA A 46 -10.55 -15.08 -40.46
N TYR A 47 -9.50 -14.63 -41.14
CA TYR A 47 -8.54 -13.68 -40.59
C TYR A 47 -9.16 -12.31 -40.30
N ASN A 48 -9.96 -11.77 -41.23
CA ASN A 48 -10.69 -10.52 -41.01
C ASN A 48 -11.69 -10.64 -39.85
N THR A 49 -12.42 -11.75 -39.80
CA THR A 49 -13.39 -12.05 -38.73
C THR A 49 -12.68 -12.19 -37.39
N TYR A 50 -11.53 -12.87 -37.35
CA TYR A 50 -10.70 -13.00 -36.14
C TYR A 50 -10.26 -11.64 -35.60
N ILE A 51 -9.71 -10.77 -36.45
CA ILE A 51 -9.29 -9.41 -36.04
C ILE A 51 -10.48 -8.61 -35.53
N ASN A 52 -11.61 -8.64 -36.24
CA ASN A 52 -12.81 -7.91 -35.83
C ASN A 52 -13.40 -8.45 -34.52
N ALA A 53 -13.44 -9.77 -34.35
CA ALA A 53 -13.92 -10.42 -33.13
C ALA A 53 -13.01 -10.12 -31.94
N PHE A 54 -11.68 -10.14 -32.14
CA PHE A 54 -10.71 -9.76 -31.12
C PHE A 54 -10.88 -8.29 -30.71
N ASN A 55 -10.94 -7.37 -31.67
CA ASN A 55 -11.14 -5.95 -31.39
C ASN A 55 -12.49 -5.68 -30.72
N ALA A 56 -13.57 -6.33 -31.16
CA ALA A 56 -14.89 -6.21 -30.52
C ALA A 56 -14.87 -6.73 -29.08
N ASN A 57 -14.19 -7.86 -28.82
CA ASN A 57 -14.04 -8.41 -27.47
C ASN A 57 -13.28 -7.43 -26.56
N LEU A 58 -12.17 -6.85 -27.04
CA LEU A 58 -11.44 -5.83 -26.31
C LEU A 58 -12.33 -4.61 -26.02
N VAL A 59 -13.03 -4.06 -27.02
CA VAL A 59 -13.91 -2.90 -26.82
C VAL A 59 -15.02 -3.20 -25.79
N VAL A 60 -15.63 -4.38 -25.85
CA VAL A 60 -16.67 -4.78 -24.89
C VAL A 60 -16.11 -4.90 -23.48
N ASN A 61 -14.96 -5.56 -23.30
CA ASN A 61 -14.34 -5.69 -21.98
C ASN A 61 -13.92 -4.34 -21.42
N GLU A 62 -13.35 -3.46 -22.25
CA GLU A 62 -12.93 -2.10 -21.87
C GLU A 62 -14.10 -1.15 -21.60
N SER A 63 -15.32 -1.49 -22.01
CA SER A 63 -16.54 -0.71 -21.72
C SER A 63 -17.09 -0.93 -20.31
N PHE A 64 -16.70 -2.01 -19.63
CA PHE A 64 -17.18 -2.34 -18.29
C PHE A 64 -16.07 -2.23 -17.26
N LEU A 65 -16.37 -1.64 -16.10
CA LEU A 65 -15.36 -1.37 -15.06
C LEU A 65 -14.64 -2.63 -14.56
N ASP A 66 -15.35 -3.76 -14.39
CA ASP A 66 -14.75 -5.03 -13.97
C ASP A 66 -13.84 -5.63 -15.05
N GLY A 67 -14.24 -5.51 -16.33
CA GLY A 67 -13.53 -6.09 -17.48
C GLY A 67 -12.37 -5.26 -18.01
N ALA A 68 -12.38 -3.94 -17.80
CA ALA A 68 -11.40 -3.03 -18.38
C ALA A 68 -9.99 -3.25 -17.81
N THR A 69 -9.01 -3.42 -18.67
CA THR A 69 -7.61 -3.66 -18.28
C THR A 69 -6.75 -2.42 -18.45
N VAL A 70 -7.09 -1.56 -19.41
CA VAL A 70 -6.37 -0.31 -19.65
C VAL A 70 -6.76 0.70 -18.57
N ARG A 71 -5.75 1.25 -17.88
CA ARG A 71 -5.94 2.22 -16.79
C ARG A 71 -6.85 3.38 -17.23
N GLU A 72 -6.56 4.00 -18.37
CA GLU A 72 -7.31 5.15 -18.88
C GLU A 72 -8.82 4.88 -18.98
N ASN A 73 -9.21 3.71 -19.48
CA ASN A 73 -10.61 3.33 -19.59
C ASN A 73 -11.24 3.14 -18.21
N VAL A 74 -10.53 2.48 -17.28
CA VAL A 74 -10.97 2.30 -15.89
C VAL A 74 -11.20 3.65 -15.21
N VAL A 75 -10.28 4.60 -15.39
CA VAL A 75 -10.39 5.95 -14.84
C VAL A 75 -11.55 6.72 -15.47
N SER A 76 -11.73 6.64 -16.78
CA SER A 76 -12.85 7.28 -17.49
C SER A 76 -14.20 6.72 -17.02
N LEU A 77 -14.30 5.42 -16.78
CA LEU A 77 -15.49 4.78 -16.22
C LEU A 77 -15.72 5.14 -14.74
N ALA A 78 -14.66 5.19 -13.94
CA ALA A 78 -14.71 5.61 -12.54
C ALA A 78 -15.15 7.07 -12.40
N ARG A 79 -14.72 7.94 -13.33
CA ARG A 79 -15.17 9.32 -13.43
C ARG A 79 -16.69 9.44 -13.64
N ASN A 80 -17.31 8.55 -14.42
CA ASN A 80 -18.76 8.58 -14.64
C ASN A 80 -19.56 8.37 -13.34
N ILE A 81 -18.97 7.70 -12.35
CA ILE A 81 -19.55 7.49 -11.02
C ILE A 81 -19.01 8.47 -9.96
N GLY A 82 -18.29 9.52 -10.40
CA GLY A 82 -17.80 10.59 -9.53
C GLY A 82 -16.54 10.23 -8.72
N TYR A 83 -15.87 9.12 -9.04
CA TYR A 83 -14.63 8.74 -8.38
C TYR A 83 -13.42 9.30 -9.14
N VAL A 84 -12.59 10.09 -8.47
CA VAL A 84 -11.32 10.59 -8.99
C VAL A 84 -10.20 9.77 -8.35
N PRO A 85 -9.45 8.96 -9.13
CA PRO A 85 -8.35 8.18 -8.60
C PRO A 85 -7.28 9.05 -7.96
N ARG A 86 -6.57 8.48 -6.98
CA ARG A 86 -5.45 9.17 -6.35
C ARG A 86 -4.29 9.34 -7.34
N SER A 87 -3.78 10.56 -7.42
CA SER A 87 -2.55 10.88 -8.16
C SER A 87 -1.31 10.32 -7.47
N LYS A 88 -0.16 10.46 -8.11
CA LYS A 88 1.12 10.29 -7.42
C LYS A 88 1.23 11.33 -6.29
N THR A 89 1.64 10.93 -5.09
CA THR A 89 1.72 11.82 -3.92
C THR A 89 3.17 12.12 -3.56
N SER A 90 3.44 13.37 -3.21
CA SER A 90 4.77 13.84 -2.84
C SER A 90 5.16 13.38 -1.44
N ALA A 91 6.41 12.96 -1.26
CA ALA A 91 6.94 12.73 0.08
C ALA A 91 6.98 14.06 0.86
N LYS A 92 6.42 14.06 2.06
CA LYS A 92 6.29 15.22 2.94
C LYS A 92 7.29 15.12 4.08
N ALA A 93 8.04 16.18 4.32
CA ALA A 93 8.86 16.32 5.51
C ALA A 93 8.40 17.53 6.32
N GLN A 94 8.55 17.44 7.64
CA GLN A 94 8.23 18.53 8.55
C GLN A 94 9.53 19.12 9.09
N VAL A 95 9.75 20.40 8.77
CA VAL A 95 10.97 21.11 9.11
C VAL A 95 10.67 22.45 9.75
N TRP A 96 11.61 22.93 10.55
CA TRP A 96 11.65 24.32 10.97
C TRP A 96 13.09 24.82 10.89
N PHE A 97 13.26 26.11 10.64
CA PHE A 97 14.57 26.72 10.56
C PHE A 97 14.48 28.20 10.91
N ASP A 98 15.60 28.70 11.42
CA ASP A 98 15.78 30.10 11.77
C ASP A 98 16.71 30.74 10.73
N VAL A 99 16.28 31.88 10.20
CA VAL A 99 17.02 32.62 9.18
C VAL A 99 17.54 33.90 9.81
N PRO A 100 18.86 34.01 10.06
CA PRO A 100 19.46 35.27 10.48
C PRO A 100 19.45 36.24 9.29
N THR A 101 18.92 37.45 9.52
CA THR A 101 18.81 38.48 8.49
C THR A 101 19.05 39.87 9.07
N ASP A 102 19.76 40.70 8.32
CA ASP A 102 20.01 42.11 8.66
C ASP A 102 19.00 43.05 7.97
N THR A 103 17.96 42.50 7.35
CA THR A 103 16.91 43.28 6.68
C THR A 103 16.22 44.21 7.65
N THR A 104 16.06 45.47 7.23
CA THR A 104 15.35 46.50 8.00
C THR A 104 13.83 46.36 7.93
N SER A 105 13.30 45.52 7.02
CA SER A 105 11.86 45.25 7.00
C SER A 105 11.46 44.28 8.10
N GLY A 106 10.23 44.46 8.59
CA GLY A 106 9.65 43.61 9.63
C GLY A 106 9.15 42.25 9.13
N ILE A 107 9.20 41.96 7.82
CA ILE A 107 8.66 40.73 7.22
C ILE A 107 9.70 40.12 6.28
N LEU A 108 9.86 38.81 6.33
CA LEU A 108 10.65 38.04 5.38
C LEU A 108 9.76 36.98 4.72
N THR A 109 9.85 36.88 3.39
CA THR A 109 9.07 35.92 2.61
C THR A 109 9.98 34.89 1.97
N LEU A 110 9.70 33.62 2.17
CA LEU A 110 10.29 32.53 1.40
C LEU A 110 9.44 32.32 0.14
N GLU A 111 10.06 32.47 -1.03
CA GLU A 111 9.36 32.29 -2.31
C GLU A 111 8.96 30.83 -2.53
N ALA A 112 7.80 30.61 -3.17
CA ALA A 112 7.40 29.28 -3.61
C ALA A 112 8.41 28.71 -4.61
N GLY A 113 8.73 27.42 -4.44
CA GLY A 113 9.70 26.72 -5.27
C GLY A 113 10.65 25.90 -4.43
N LEU A 114 11.85 25.66 -4.98
CA LEU A 114 12.88 24.86 -4.33
C LEU A 114 13.25 25.50 -2.98
N THR A 115 13.14 24.73 -1.91
CA THR A 115 13.45 25.18 -0.54
C THR A 115 14.62 24.41 0.04
N CYS A 116 14.65 23.09 -0.13
CA CYS A 116 15.68 22.24 0.43
C CYS A 116 16.09 21.12 -0.54
N THR A 117 17.28 20.58 -0.36
CA THR A 117 17.70 19.29 -0.92
C THR A 117 17.86 18.28 0.20
N GLY A 118 17.11 17.18 0.13
CA GLY A 118 17.20 16.07 1.07
C GLY A 118 18.24 15.06 0.61
N LEU A 119 19.12 14.63 1.52
CA LEU A 119 20.14 13.62 1.25
C LEU A 119 19.66 12.24 1.72
N THR A 120 19.81 11.26 0.85
CA THR A 120 19.72 9.81 1.14
C THR A 120 21.06 9.16 0.79
N GLU A 121 21.39 8.00 1.35
CA GLU A 121 22.74 7.40 1.34
C GLU A 121 23.47 7.42 -0.03
N ASN A 122 22.75 7.35 -1.16
CA ASN A 122 23.33 7.45 -2.51
C ASN A 122 22.61 8.44 -3.48
N SER A 123 21.57 9.16 -3.04
CA SER A 123 20.75 10.03 -3.92
C SER A 123 20.33 11.33 -3.22
N SER A 124 20.23 12.42 -3.99
CA SER A 124 19.67 13.69 -3.51
C SER A 124 18.31 13.97 -4.13
N TYR A 125 17.35 14.38 -3.30
CA TYR A 125 15.99 14.71 -3.72
C TYR A 125 15.70 16.18 -3.45
N ARG A 126 14.98 16.82 -4.37
CA ARG A 126 14.58 18.23 -4.25
C ARG A 126 13.26 18.35 -3.51
N PHE A 127 13.20 19.28 -2.56
CA PHE A 127 12.00 19.60 -1.79
C PHE A 127 11.61 21.05 -2.03
N SER A 128 10.33 21.25 -2.33
CA SER A 128 9.75 22.52 -2.71
C SER A 128 8.50 22.83 -1.88
N ILE A 129 8.12 24.10 -1.84
CA ILE A 129 6.85 24.55 -1.27
C ILE A 129 5.95 25.11 -2.38
N PRO A 130 4.64 24.82 -2.37
CA PRO A 130 3.71 25.25 -3.42
C PRO A 130 3.28 26.72 -3.30
N GLN A 131 3.45 27.32 -2.11
CA GLN A 131 3.03 28.69 -1.81
C GLN A 131 4.12 29.44 -1.04
N ASP A 132 4.13 30.75 -1.22
CA ASP A 132 5.07 31.64 -0.54
C ASP A 132 4.76 31.64 0.97
N LEU A 133 5.81 31.62 1.81
CA LEU A 133 5.66 31.64 3.27
C LEU A 133 6.19 32.96 3.80
N THR A 134 5.31 33.76 4.40
CA THR A 134 5.66 35.06 5.00
C THR A 134 5.76 34.94 6.52
N VAL A 135 6.85 35.41 7.12
CA VAL A 135 7.04 35.46 8.58
C VAL A 135 7.56 36.82 9.02
N ALA A 136 7.22 37.22 10.25
CA ALA A 136 7.75 38.46 10.82
C ALA A 136 9.18 38.27 11.35
N VAL A 137 10.06 39.23 11.08
CA VAL A 137 11.43 39.25 11.62
C VAL A 137 11.38 39.82 13.03
N LYS A 138 11.93 39.09 14.01
CA LYS A 138 12.06 39.56 15.40
C LYS A 138 13.51 39.47 15.83
N ASN A 139 14.08 40.59 16.29
CA ASN A 139 15.46 40.68 16.77
C ASN A 139 16.51 40.16 15.75
N GLY A 140 16.35 40.46 14.45
CA GLY A 140 17.30 40.04 13.40
C GLY A 140 17.21 38.55 13.00
N VAL A 141 16.19 37.82 13.47
CA VAL A 141 15.95 36.42 13.10
C VAL A 141 14.52 36.25 12.61
N ALA A 142 14.36 35.64 11.43
CA ALA A 142 13.09 35.23 10.87
C ALA A 142 12.89 33.73 11.11
N ARG A 143 11.89 33.36 11.91
CA ARG A 143 11.63 31.97 12.30
C ARG A 143 10.55 31.34 11.44
N PHE A 144 10.92 30.34 10.64
CA PHE A 144 9.99 29.57 9.82
C PHE A 144 9.61 28.28 10.54
N GLY A 145 8.46 28.32 11.23
CA GLY A 145 7.94 27.20 12.02
C GLY A 145 8.61 27.06 13.40
N SER A 146 8.10 26.13 14.19
CA SER A 146 8.67 25.74 15.48
C SER A 146 8.62 24.22 15.64
N ALA A 147 9.20 23.68 16.71
CA ALA A 147 9.10 22.25 17.02
C ALA A 147 7.63 21.79 17.19
N ASP A 148 6.76 22.68 17.69
CA ASP A 148 5.33 22.40 17.91
C ASP A 148 4.45 22.67 16.67
N LEU A 149 4.89 23.58 15.79
CA LEU A 149 4.20 23.95 14.55
C LEU A 149 5.20 23.96 13.38
N PRO A 150 5.64 22.79 12.92
CA PRO A 150 6.59 22.70 11.81
C PRO A 150 5.94 23.12 10.49
N LYS A 151 6.78 23.45 9.50
CA LYS A 151 6.34 23.69 8.12
C LYS A 151 6.55 22.45 7.27
N GLU A 152 5.57 22.18 6.41
CA GLU A 152 5.61 21.06 5.49
C GLU A 152 6.37 21.46 4.21
N ILE A 153 7.34 20.63 3.85
CA ILE A 153 8.01 20.68 2.55
C ILE A 153 7.67 19.42 1.77
N PHE A 154 7.51 19.55 0.45
CA PHE A 154 7.05 18.48 -0.43
C PHE A 154 8.15 18.11 -1.40
N GLN A 155 8.37 16.82 -1.63
CA GLN A 155 9.33 16.34 -2.61
C GLN A 155 8.82 16.65 -4.03
N GLY A 156 9.68 17.23 -4.85
CA GLY A 156 9.38 17.52 -6.25
C GLY A 156 9.79 18.91 -6.71
N SER A 157 9.57 19.17 -7.99
CA SER A 157 9.81 20.48 -8.62
C SER A 157 8.52 21.25 -8.81
N LEU A 158 8.49 22.51 -8.38
CA LEU A 158 7.35 23.40 -8.60
C LEU A 158 7.32 23.86 -10.06
N LEU A 159 6.19 23.63 -10.71
CA LEU A 159 5.91 24.11 -12.06
C LEU A 159 4.70 25.02 -12.01
N SER A 160 4.66 25.98 -12.92
CA SER A 160 3.53 26.87 -13.08
C SER A 160 3.05 26.89 -14.52
N ARG A 161 1.73 26.81 -14.71
CA ARG A 161 1.07 26.91 -16.00
C ARG A 161 0.05 28.04 -15.97
N GLN A 162 0.08 28.87 -16.99
CA GLN A 162 -0.90 29.93 -17.19
C GLN A 162 -1.85 29.60 -18.34
N PHE A 163 -3.13 29.86 -18.12
CA PHE A 163 -4.17 29.77 -19.15
C PHE A 163 -4.87 31.11 -19.27
N LEU A 164 -5.05 31.58 -20.50
CA LEU A 164 -5.94 32.71 -20.80
C LEU A 164 -7.33 32.16 -21.09
N VAL A 165 -8.33 32.64 -20.35
CA VAL A 165 -9.72 32.21 -20.50
C VAL A 165 -10.34 32.90 -21.70
N ASN A 166 -10.87 32.11 -22.63
CA ASN A 166 -11.69 32.59 -23.73
C ASN A 166 -13.07 31.93 -23.72
N THR A 167 -14.11 32.70 -23.37
CA THR A 167 -15.49 32.18 -23.26
C THR A 167 -16.18 31.96 -24.61
N SER A 168 -15.55 32.34 -25.72
CA SER A 168 -16.13 32.16 -27.07
C SER A 168 -15.93 30.75 -27.63
N ARG A 169 -15.08 29.94 -27.00
CA ARG A 169 -14.80 28.55 -27.38
C ARG A 169 -14.96 27.66 -26.16
N ASP A 170 -15.32 26.41 -26.39
CA ASP A 170 -15.21 25.39 -25.34
C ASP A 170 -13.73 25.08 -25.12
N GLN A 171 -13.19 25.50 -23.98
CA GLN A 171 -11.77 25.45 -23.66
C GLN A 171 -11.53 24.50 -22.50
N ARG A 172 -10.60 23.58 -22.70
CA ARG A 172 -10.16 22.62 -21.69
C ARG A 172 -8.87 23.11 -21.03
N PHE A 173 -8.79 23.00 -19.72
CA PHE A 173 -7.65 23.44 -18.92
C PHE A 173 -6.83 22.23 -18.44
N ILE A 174 -5.95 21.72 -19.30
CA ILE A 174 -5.19 20.48 -19.05
C ILE A 174 -3.77 20.82 -18.63
N LEU A 175 -3.29 20.18 -17.56
CA LEU A 175 -1.89 20.22 -17.14
C LEU A 175 -1.10 19.18 -17.94
N ASP A 176 -0.07 19.64 -18.66
CA ASP A 176 0.63 18.81 -19.66
C ASP A 176 1.56 17.75 -19.05
N ASN A 177 1.96 17.91 -17.79
CA ASN A 177 2.96 17.04 -17.17
C ASN A 177 2.30 15.81 -16.51
N PRO A 178 2.87 14.61 -16.68
CA PRO A 178 2.51 13.46 -15.87
C PRO A 178 3.10 13.58 -14.45
N ASN A 179 2.70 12.69 -13.53
CA ASN A 179 3.23 12.62 -12.15
C ASN A 179 2.95 13.86 -11.28
N ILE A 180 1.82 14.52 -11.49
CA ILE A 180 1.40 15.67 -10.68
C ILE A 180 0.82 15.19 -9.36
N ASP A 181 1.17 15.87 -8.26
CA ASP A 181 0.48 15.71 -6.97
C ASP A 181 -0.72 16.65 -6.87
N THR A 182 -1.94 16.10 -6.97
CA THR A 182 -3.19 16.86 -6.94
C THR A 182 -3.42 17.61 -5.63
N SER A 183 -2.87 17.12 -4.50
CA SER A 183 -3.01 17.77 -3.19
C SER A 183 -2.22 19.07 -3.08
N THR A 184 -1.19 19.22 -3.93
CA THR A 184 -0.30 20.39 -3.96
C THR A 184 -0.74 21.45 -4.95
N ILE A 185 -1.75 21.16 -5.79
CA ILE A 185 -2.27 22.09 -6.78
C ILE A 185 -2.83 23.33 -6.08
N ARG A 186 -2.36 24.49 -6.50
CA ARG A 186 -2.87 25.80 -6.11
C ARG A 186 -3.26 26.54 -7.37
N CYS A 187 -4.52 26.93 -7.44
CA CYS A 187 -5.07 27.62 -8.59
C CYS A 187 -5.37 29.06 -8.21
N TYR A 188 -4.75 30.01 -8.92
CA TYR A 188 -5.02 31.43 -8.76
C TYR A 188 -5.69 31.97 -10.01
N VAL A 189 -6.81 32.65 -9.85
CA VAL A 189 -7.53 33.28 -10.96
C VAL A 189 -7.44 34.78 -10.82
N LYS A 190 -6.94 35.43 -11.87
CA LYS A 190 -6.71 36.87 -11.91
C LYS A 190 -7.66 37.53 -12.89
N GLY A 191 -8.42 38.53 -12.40
CA GLY A 191 -9.20 39.43 -13.24
C GLY A 191 -8.33 40.50 -13.92
N ILE A 192 -8.88 41.19 -14.92
CA ILE A 192 -8.18 42.23 -15.69
C ILE A 192 -7.62 43.36 -14.79
N ASN A 193 -8.33 43.70 -13.72
CA ASN A 193 -7.99 44.81 -12.81
C ASN A 193 -7.23 44.36 -11.55
N ASP A 194 -7.04 43.05 -11.35
CA ASP A 194 -6.34 42.54 -10.16
C ASP A 194 -4.82 42.66 -10.34
N SER A 195 -4.09 42.92 -9.25
CA SER A 195 -2.63 42.89 -9.22
C SER A 195 -2.13 41.57 -8.59
N GLY A 196 -0.92 41.14 -8.97
CA GLY A 196 -0.33 39.88 -8.49
C GLY A 196 -0.93 38.62 -9.12
N LEU A 197 -0.97 37.53 -8.34
CA LEU A 197 -1.43 36.19 -8.76
C LEU A 197 -2.96 36.07 -8.82
N GLY A 198 -3.71 36.99 -8.22
CA GLY A 198 -5.18 36.95 -8.17
C GLY A 198 -5.72 36.20 -6.94
N ARG A 199 -6.95 35.70 -7.04
CA ARG A 199 -7.66 35.01 -5.94
C ARG A 199 -7.43 33.52 -5.99
N GLU A 200 -7.25 32.90 -4.82
CA GLU A 200 -7.05 31.46 -4.69
C GLU A 200 -8.38 30.71 -4.76
N PHE A 201 -8.51 29.80 -5.72
CA PHE A 201 -9.64 28.89 -5.82
C PHE A 201 -9.31 27.61 -5.05
N LYS A 202 -10.30 27.04 -4.36
CA LYS A 202 -10.13 25.83 -3.54
C LYS A 202 -10.56 24.58 -4.30
N LEU A 203 -9.75 23.53 -4.20
CA LEU A 203 -10.14 22.19 -4.64
C LEU A 203 -11.26 21.67 -3.75
N ILE A 204 -12.28 21.09 -4.35
CA ILE A 204 -13.41 20.47 -3.68
C ILE A 204 -13.70 19.09 -4.27
N ASP A 205 -14.24 18.20 -3.43
CA ASP A 205 -14.65 16.86 -3.86
C ASP A 205 -16.19 16.71 -3.90
N ASN A 206 -16.92 17.65 -3.28
CA ASN A 206 -18.37 17.59 -3.15
C ASN A 206 -19.03 18.95 -3.41
N ILE A 207 -20.20 18.92 -4.04
CA ILE A 207 -21.00 20.08 -4.42
C ILE A 207 -22.09 20.47 -3.40
N LEU A 208 -22.31 19.67 -2.35
CA LEU A 208 -23.47 19.82 -1.43
C LEU A 208 -23.53 21.14 -0.64
N ASN A 209 -22.43 21.89 -0.54
CA ASN A 209 -22.37 23.15 0.22
C ASN A 209 -21.88 24.35 -0.63
N LEU A 210 -22.05 24.30 -1.95
CA LEU A 210 -21.56 25.35 -2.85
C LEU A 210 -22.62 26.40 -3.15
N SER A 211 -22.18 27.65 -3.20
CA SER A 211 -22.95 28.77 -3.73
C SER A 211 -22.40 29.22 -5.07
N LYS A 212 -23.16 30.07 -5.77
CA LYS A 212 -22.76 30.68 -7.06
C LYS A 212 -21.49 31.53 -6.96
N THR A 213 -21.14 31.99 -5.76
CA THR A 213 -19.97 32.84 -5.51
C THR A 213 -18.78 32.07 -4.94
N SER A 214 -18.92 30.76 -4.71
CA SER A 214 -17.83 29.94 -4.19
C SER A 214 -16.69 29.85 -5.21
N GLU A 215 -15.49 30.28 -4.80
CA GLU A 215 -14.26 30.23 -5.60
C GLU A 215 -13.66 28.82 -5.49
N VAL A 216 -14.19 27.90 -6.31
CA VAL A 216 -13.88 26.47 -6.24
C VAL A 216 -13.56 25.90 -7.61
N PHE A 217 -12.76 24.84 -7.64
CA PHE A 217 -12.47 24.06 -8.83
C PHE A 217 -12.49 22.56 -8.52
N LEU A 218 -12.75 21.77 -9.55
CA LEU A 218 -12.74 20.31 -9.55
C LEU A 218 -11.58 19.83 -10.42
N ILE A 219 -11.09 18.63 -10.14
CA ILE A 219 -10.03 17.99 -10.93
C ILE A 219 -10.58 16.70 -11.55
N GLN A 220 -10.15 16.41 -12.77
CA GLN A 220 -10.36 15.11 -13.41
C GLN A 220 -9.07 14.58 -14.01
N GLU A 221 -8.86 13.27 -13.93
CA GLU A 221 -7.78 12.59 -14.65
C GLU A 221 -8.21 12.36 -16.12
N VAL A 222 -7.31 12.69 -17.03
CA VAL A 222 -7.44 12.54 -18.50
C VAL A 222 -6.40 11.52 -18.97
N GLN A 223 -6.28 11.31 -20.28
CA GLN A 223 -5.28 10.45 -20.91
C GLN A 223 -3.86 10.79 -20.44
N ASP A 224 -2.99 9.79 -20.39
CA ASP A 224 -1.58 9.89 -20.00
C ASP A 224 -1.33 10.47 -18.59
N GLU A 225 -2.20 10.17 -17.62
CA GLU A 225 -2.05 10.62 -16.21
C GLU A 225 -2.02 12.15 -16.05
N ARG A 226 -2.61 12.86 -16.99
CA ARG A 226 -2.75 14.32 -16.96
C ARG A 226 -4.02 14.72 -16.23
N TYR A 227 -4.02 15.93 -15.69
CA TYR A 227 -5.16 16.46 -14.94
C TYR A 227 -5.80 17.65 -15.64
N GLU A 228 -7.12 17.60 -15.75
CA GLU A 228 -7.96 18.70 -16.25
C GLU A 228 -8.63 19.41 -15.07
N LEU A 229 -8.59 20.74 -15.12
CA LEU A 229 -9.25 21.60 -14.16
C LEU A 229 -10.61 22.04 -14.67
N LEU A 230 -11.64 21.82 -13.86
CA LEU A 230 -13.00 22.23 -14.14
C LEU A 230 -13.42 23.32 -13.15
N PHE A 231 -13.95 24.42 -13.67
CA PHE A 231 -14.41 25.55 -12.87
C PHE A 231 -15.94 25.57 -12.81
N GLY A 232 -16.47 26.38 -11.88
CA GLY A 232 -17.91 26.51 -11.70
C GLY A 232 -18.64 27.01 -12.95
N ASP A 233 -19.92 26.66 -13.05
CA ASP A 233 -20.80 27.03 -14.16
C ASP A 233 -21.66 28.28 -13.86
N GLY A 234 -21.55 28.85 -12.66
CA GLY A 234 -22.36 29.97 -12.17
C GLY A 234 -23.62 29.56 -11.43
N TYR A 235 -23.91 28.27 -11.33
CA TYR A 235 -24.88 27.68 -10.40
C TYR A 235 -24.16 27.04 -9.22
N PHE A 236 -23.18 26.19 -9.52
CA PHE A 236 -22.30 25.56 -8.56
C PHE A 236 -20.88 26.11 -8.75
N GLY A 237 -20.49 27.03 -7.88
CA GLY A 237 -19.21 27.74 -7.97
C GLY A 237 -19.21 28.91 -8.97
N LYS A 238 -18.21 29.77 -8.82
CA LYS A 238 -18.02 30.97 -9.64
C LYS A 238 -17.61 30.58 -11.06
N LYS A 239 -18.33 31.10 -12.06
CA LYS A 239 -17.97 30.98 -13.48
C LYS A 239 -16.82 31.92 -13.82
N LEU A 240 -15.90 31.43 -14.64
CA LEU A 240 -14.79 32.23 -15.18
C LEU A 240 -15.28 33.27 -16.20
N GLU A 241 -14.67 34.45 -16.15
CA GLU A 241 -14.94 35.56 -17.06
C GLU A 241 -13.94 35.60 -18.21
N ASN A 242 -14.33 36.25 -19.31
CA ASN A 242 -13.46 36.37 -20.48
C ASN A 242 -12.22 37.22 -20.17
N ASN A 243 -11.05 36.80 -20.66
CA ASN A 243 -9.74 37.40 -20.39
C ASN A 243 -9.24 37.28 -18.93
N GLU A 244 -9.87 36.47 -18.08
CA GLU A 244 -9.23 36.06 -16.83
C GLU A 244 -7.99 35.21 -17.12
N VAL A 245 -6.96 35.35 -16.29
CA VAL A 245 -5.74 34.55 -16.37
C VAL A 245 -5.72 33.57 -15.20
N ILE A 246 -5.71 32.28 -15.51
CA ILE A 246 -5.59 31.21 -14.52
C ILE A 246 -4.11 30.88 -14.40
N THR A 247 -3.54 31.05 -13.22
CA THR A 247 -2.19 30.60 -12.87
C THR A 247 -2.28 29.41 -11.95
N VAL A 248 -1.89 28.24 -12.43
CA VAL A 248 -1.84 27.01 -11.66
C VAL A 248 -0.40 26.77 -11.24
N ARG A 249 -0.17 26.52 -9.96
CA ARG A 249 1.10 26.04 -9.40
C ARG A 249 0.90 24.61 -8.90
N TYR A 250 1.81 23.71 -9.26
CA TYR A 250 1.71 22.31 -8.90
C TYR A 250 3.10 21.66 -8.84
N LEU A 251 3.22 20.60 -8.06
CA LEU A 251 4.46 19.83 -7.92
C LEU A 251 4.43 18.58 -8.81
N VAL A 252 5.55 18.34 -9.49
CA VAL A 252 5.85 17.05 -10.12
C VAL A 252 6.79 16.30 -9.20
N THR A 253 6.40 15.09 -8.81
CA THR A 253 7.05 14.28 -7.76
C THR A 253 7.53 12.94 -8.28
N ASP A 254 8.56 12.40 -7.62
CA ASP A 254 9.07 11.04 -7.86
C ASP A 254 8.33 9.98 -7.03
N GLY A 255 7.35 10.38 -6.21
CA GLY A 255 6.47 9.49 -5.43
C GLY A 255 7.20 8.73 -4.34
N GLU A 256 7.13 7.40 -4.38
CA GLU A 256 7.67 6.54 -3.31
C GLU A 256 9.18 6.71 -3.11
N SER A 257 9.91 6.97 -4.20
CA SER A 257 11.38 7.16 -4.17
C SER A 257 11.80 8.38 -3.33
N GLY A 258 10.91 9.36 -3.14
CA GLY A 258 11.18 10.55 -2.34
C GLY A 258 11.16 10.33 -0.82
N ASN A 259 10.79 9.13 -0.35
CA ASN A 259 10.74 8.79 1.07
C ASN A 259 12.15 8.51 1.64
N GLY A 260 12.38 8.88 2.90
CA GLY A 260 13.63 8.58 3.62
C GLY A 260 14.47 9.78 4.06
N PRO A 261 14.67 10.84 3.26
CA PRO A 261 15.50 11.99 3.63
C PRO A 261 15.17 12.55 5.02
N SER A 262 16.20 12.64 5.87
CA SER A 262 16.09 13.21 7.23
C SER A 262 17.01 14.42 7.44
N ARG A 263 18.03 14.58 6.59
CA ARG A 263 18.92 15.74 6.56
C ARG A 263 18.59 16.57 5.33
N PHE A 264 18.37 17.86 5.55
CA PHE A 264 18.00 18.81 4.52
C PHE A 264 19.01 19.95 4.50
N ASP A 265 19.53 20.22 3.30
CA ASP A 265 20.33 21.42 3.04
C ASP A 265 19.42 22.48 2.42
N PHE A 266 19.45 23.69 2.97
CA PHE A 266 18.60 24.78 2.51
C PHE A 266 19.11 25.36 1.17
N GLN A 267 18.22 25.53 0.19
CA GLN A 267 18.48 26.10 -1.14
C GLN A 267 17.40 27.10 -1.58
N GLY A 268 16.55 27.57 -0.66
CA GLY A 268 15.48 28.51 -0.96
C GLY A 268 15.94 29.94 -1.18
N THR A 269 15.06 30.74 -1.80
CA THR A 269 15.27 32.18 -2.00
C THR A 269 14.34 32.96 -1.09
N PHE A 270 14.88 33.94 -0.37
CA PHE A 270 14.09 34.86 0.44
C PHE A 270 13.94 36.19 -0.27
N VAL A 271 12.78 36.81 -0.10
CA VAL A 271 12.49 38.16 -0.57
C VAL A 271 11.93 39.02 0.57
N ASP A 272 12.29 40.30 0.54
CA ASP A 272 11.80 41.29 1.49
C ASP A 272 10.38 41.80 1.12
N ASP A 273 9.79 42.68 1.93
CA ASP A 273 8.49 43.35 1.69
C ASP A 273 8.35 44.02 0.31
N LYS A 274 9.47 44.41 -0.30
CA LYS A 274 9.57 45.03 -1.62
C LYS A 274 9.89 44.04 -2.75
N GLY A 275 9.95 42.74 -2.47
CA GLY A 275 10.29 41.70 -3.45
C GLY A 275 11.77 41.69 -3.84
N VAL A 276 12.65 42.27 -3.01
CA VAL A 276 14.11 42.26 -3.24
C VAL A 276 14.69 41.00 -2.61
N PRO A 277 15.54 40.22 -3.32
CA PRO A 277 16.13 39.02 -2.76
C PRO A 277 17.06 39.34 -1.58
N VAL A 278 16.86 38.62 -0.48
CA VAL A 278 17.60 38.78 0.77
C VAL A 278 18.56 37.62 0.92
N THR A 279 19.85 37.92 1.11
CA THR A 279 20.85 36.90 1.45
C THR A 279 20.95 36.79 2.97
N PRO A 280 20.78 35.59 3.56
CA PRO A 280 20.95 35.37 4.99
C PRO A 280 22.36 35.73 5.46
N THR A 281 22.50 36.23 6.69
CA THR A 281 23.79 36.67 7.25
C THR A 281 24.59 35.54 7.91
N GLY A 282 24.01 34.34 7.99
CA GLY A 282 24.64 33.14 8.55
C GLY A 282 24.11 31.85 7.92
N SER A 283 24.70 30.71 8.30
CA SER A 283 24.28 29.39 7.83
C SER A 283 22.89 29.02 8.37
N ILE A 284 22.01 28.57 7.49
CA ILE A 284 20.67 28.07 7.86
C ILE A 284 20.76 26.58 8.13
N THR A 285 20.53 26.18 9.37
CA THR A 285 20.41 24.77 9.74
C THR A 285 18.93 24.38 9.74
N VAL A 286 18.57 23.42 8.89
CA VAL A 286 17.21 22.90 8.81
C VAL A 286 17.02 21.80 9.85
N ASN A 287 16.13 22.02 10.80
CA ASN A 287 15.80 21.05 11.84
C ASN A 287 14.60 20.21 11.40
N THR A 288 14.80 18.90 11.29
CA THR A 288 13.78 17.95 10.90
C THR A 288 13.01 17.45 12.11
N VAL A 289 11.70 17.69 12.14
CA VAL A 289 10.78 17.10 13.13
C VAL A 289 10.33 15.72 12.66
N GLN A 290 9.99 15.61 11.37
CA GLN A 290 9.61 14.36 10.73
C GLN A 290 10.36 14.19 9.42
N LYS A 291 11.07 13.07 9.26
CA LYS A 291 11.74 12.69 8.00
C LYS A 291 10.72 12.60 6.86
N ALA A 292 11.18 12.77 5.62
CA ALA A 292 10.36 12.67 4.42
C ALA A 292 9.67 11.30 4.35
N GLN A 293 8.34 11.30 4.35
CA GLN A 293 7.48 10.11 4.33
C GLN A 293 6.23 10.42 3.51
N ASN A 294 5.37 9.42 3.26
CA ASN A 294 4.06 9.61 2.61
C ASN A 294 4.10 9.92 1.10
N GLY A 295 5.26 9.73 0.45
CA GLY A 295 5.33 9.63 -1.00
C GLY A 295 4.75 8.29 -1.44
N GLY A 296 3.92 8.31 -2.47
CA GLY A 296 3.18 7.12 -2.93
C GLY A 296 2.97 7.16 -4.43
N GLU A 297 2.92 5.97 -5.03
CA GLU A 297 2.63 5.82 -6.45
C GLU A 297 1.16 6.10 -6.78
N ILE A 298 0.89 6.32 -8.07
CA ILE A 298 -0.48 6.46 -8.56
C ILE A 298 -1.32 5.22 -8.20
N GLU A 299 -2.61 5.41 -7.96
CA GLU A 299 -3.46 4.33 -7.48
C GLU A 299 -3.55 3.15 -8.47
N ASN A 300 -3.39 1.90 -8.02
CA ASN A 300 -3.47 0.75 -8.91
C ASN A 300 -4.90 0.55 -9.49
N VAL A 301 -5.00 0.10 -10.74
CA VAL A 301 -6.26 -0.27 -11.43
C VAL A 301 -7.14 -1.20 -10.58
N ALA A 302 -6.56 -2.18 -9.91
CA ALA A 302 -7.31 -3.10 -9.04
C ALA A 302 -7.97 -2.38 -7.85
N SER A 303 -7.29 -1.38 -7.28
CA SER A 303 -7.81 -0.54 -6.20
C SER A 303 -8.99 0.31 -6.68
N ILE A 304 -8.85 0.95 -7.84
CA ILE A 304 -9.89 1.80 -8.44
C ILE A 304 -11.16 0.98 -8.69
N LYS A 305 -11.05 -0.22 -9.27
CA LYS A 305 -12.18 -1.12 -9.51
C LYS A 305 -12.91 -1.53 -8.23
N TYR A 306 -12.18 -1.64 -7.13
CA TYR A 306 -12.73 -2.04 -5.84
C TYR A 306 -13.40 -0.88 -5.10
N PHE A 307 -12.76 0.29 -5.05
CA PHE A 307 -13.24 1.44 -4.28
C PHE A 307 -14.26 2.29 -5.02
N ALA A 308 -14.13 2.48 -6.34
CA ALA A 308 -15.00 3.40 -7.07
C ALA A 308 -16.50 3.03 -6.97
N PRO A 309 -16.94 1.77 -7.17
CA PRO A 309 -18.35 1.39 -6.99
C PRO A 309 -18.83 1.52 -5.54
N ARG A 310 -17.92 1.32 -4.57
CA ARG A 310 -18.25 1.37 -3.14
C ARG A 310 -18.44 2.79 -2.67
N LEU A 311 -17.57 3.72 -3.07
CA LEU A 311 -17.73 5.13 -2.75
C LEU A 311 -19.03 5.67 -3.36
N TYR A 312 -19.34 5.26 -4.60
CA TYR A 312 -20.60 5.60 -5.24
C TYR A 312 -21.81 5.04 -4.47
N SER A 313 -21.75 3.78 -4.03
CA SER A 313 -22.81 3.16 -3.20
C SER A 313 -22.96 3.83 -1.83
N ALA A 314 -21.87 4.32 -1.24
CA ALA A 314 -21.87 5.00 0.06
C ALA A 314 -22.47 6.41 -0.01
N GLN A 315 -22.58 7.00 -1.20
CA GLN A 315 -23.06 8.37 -1.42
C GLN A 315 -22.37 9.41 -0.51
N TYR A 316 -21.05 9.27 -0.32
CA TYR A 316 -20.26 10.08 0.61
C TYR A 316 -20.81 10.12 2.04
N ARG A 317 -21.31 8.99 2.56
CA ARG A 317 -21.76 8.84 3.95
C ARG A 317 -21.26 7.53 4.54
N ALA A 318 -20.72 7.60 5.76
CA ALA A 318 -20.17 6.45 6.45
C ALA A 318 -21.26 5.79 7.32
N VAL A 319 -21.97 4.81 6.77
CA VAL A 319 -23.05 4.08 7.45
C VAL A 319 -22.61 2.67 7.81
N THR A 320 -22.15 1.91 6.81
CA THR A 320 -21.67 0.53 6.97
C THR A 320 -20.16 0.50 7.17
N ALA A 321 -19.63 -0.59 7.74
CA ALA A 321 -18.18 -0.79 7.90
C ALA A 321 -17.41 -0.60 6.57
N ARG A 322 -17.99 -1.05 5.45
CA ARG A 322 -17.39 -0.92 4.12
C ARG A 322 -17.41 0.52 3.59
N ASP A 323 -18.39 1.32 3.98
CA ASP A 323 -18.44 2.75 3.62
C ASP A 323 -17.33 3.51 4.33
N TYR A 324 -17.11 3.20 5.62
CA TYR A 324 -15.96 3.74 6.36
C TYR A 324 -14.63 3.36 5.68
N GLU A 325 -14.45 2.12 5.23
CA GLU A 325 -13.23 1.70 4.49
C GLU A 325 -13.00 2.57 3.25
N ALA A 326 -14.02 2.76 2.42
CA ALA A 326 -13.90 3.56 1.19
C ALA A 326 -13.61 5.04 1.48
N ILE A 327 -14.32 5.63 2.44
CA ILE A 327 -14.18 7.05 2.81
C ILE A 327 -12.84 7.33 3.50
N ILE A 328 -12.34 6.41 4.34
CA ILE A 328 -11.03 6.58 4.98
C ILE A 328 -9.91 6.52 3.95
N SER A 329 -10.05 5.66 2.94
CA SER A 329 -9.08 5.54 1.84
C SER A 329 -9.00 6.83 1.01
N ASP A 330 -10.12 7.54 0.87
CA ASP A 330 -10.18 8.86 0.23
C ASP A 330 -9.59 9.98 1.13
N ILE A 331 -9.97 10.01 2.41
CA ILE A 331 -9.51 11.03 3.38
C ILE A 331 -8.02 10.95 3.68
N TYR A 332 -7.50 9.73 3.82
CA TYR A 332 -6.10 9.44 4.11
C TYR A 332 -5.56 8.49 3.05
N PRO A 333 -5.09 9.06 1.92
CA PRO A 333 -4.70 8.25 0.79
C PRO A 333 -3.48 7.36 1.07
N ASN A 334 -2.68 7.65 2.09
CA ASN A 334 -1.54 6.81 2.50
C ASN A 334 -1.94 5.54 3.25
N THR A 335 -3.22 5.16 3.20
CA THR A 335 -3.70 3.86 3.66
C THR A 335 -3.31 2.77 2.68
N GLU A 336 -2.77 1.67 3.21
CA GLU A 336 -2.63 0.41 2.48
C GLU A 336 -3.91 -0.42 2.64
N SER A 337 -4.43 -0.47 3.87
CA SER A 337 -5.67 -1.18 4.19
C SER A 337 -6.33 -0.59 5.43
N VAL A 338 -7.65 -0.74 5.50
CA VAL A 338 -8.48 -0.27 6.62
C VAL A 338 -9.39 -1.40 7.07
N ALA A 339 -9.45 -1.64 8.37
CA ALA A 339 -10.49 -2.45 9.01
C ALA A 339 -11.41 -1.54 9.78
N VAL A 340 -12.70 -1.83 9.66
CA VAL A 340 -13.73 -1.17 10.43
C VAL A 340 -14.55 -2.23 11.11
N VAL A 341 -14.58 -2.19 12.43
CA VAL A 341 -15.31 -3.15 13.28
C VAL A 341 -16.34 -2.38 14.08
N GLY A 342 -17.60 -2.81 13.95
CA GLY A 342 -18.68 -2.30 14.78
C GLY A 342 -18.49 -2.72 16.23
N GLY A 343 -18.75 -1.82 17.17
CA GLY A 343 -18.55 -2.09 18.58
C GLY A 343 -19.42 -3.23 19.13
N GLU A 344 -20.50 -3.60 18.44
CA GLU A 344 -21.32 -4.78 18.71
C GLU A 344 -20.58 -6.11 18.51
N GLU A 345 -19.53 -6.12 17.69
CA GLU A 345 -18.75 -7.32 17.39
C GLU A 345 -17.53 -7.49 18.31
N LEU A 346 -17.25 -6.50 19.15
CA LEU A 346 -16.15 -6.54 20.12
C LEU A 346 -16.52 -7.42 21.32
N SER A 347 -15.51 -8.05 21.92
CA SER A 347 -15.64 -8.76 23.19
C SER A 347 -14.83 -8.02 24.25
N PRO A 348 -15.45 -7.34 25.24
CA PRO A 348 -16.90 -7.14 25.43
C PRO A 348 -17.50 -6.11 24.47
N PRO A 349 -18.82 -6.19 24.18
CA PRO A 349 -19.48 -5.32 23.19
C PRO A 349 -19.59 -3.87 23.69
N LYS A 350 -19.35 -2.92 22.78
CA LYS A 350 -19.38 -1.46 23.00
C LYS A 350 -20.27 -0.78 21.97
N PHE A 351 -21.58 -0.79 22.20
CA PHE A 351 -22.56 -0.17 21.29
C PHE A 351 -22.31 1.33 21.07
N GLY A 352 -22.61 1.82 19.88
CA GLY A 352 -22.45 3.23 19.50
C GLY A 352 -21.00 3.65 19.24
N THR A 353 -20.06 2.70 19.21
CA THR A 353 -18.66 2.94 18.86
C THR A 353 -18.26 2.15 17.63
N VAL A 354 -17.47 2.76 16.75
CA VAL A 354 -16.86 2.10 15.59
C VAL A 354 -15.35 2.12 15.79
N GLN A 355 -14.75 0.94 15.81
CA GLN A 355 -13.31 0.77 15.91
C GLN A 355 -12.71 0.70 14.52
N ILE A 356 -11.73 1.58 14.26
CA ILE A 356 -11.06 1.69 12.98
C ILE A 356 -9.59 1.33 13.19
N SER A 357 -9.07 0.40 12.40
CA SER A 357 -7.64 0.06 12.37
C SER A 357 -7.09 0.38 10.99
N ILE A 358 -6.00 1.15 10.94
CA ILE A 358 -5.43 1.64 9.69
C ILE A 358 -4.00 1.13 9.57
N LYS A 359 -3.67 0.47 8.46
CA LYS A 359 -2.30 0.18 8.06
C LYS A 359 -1.84 1.27 7.09
N PRO A 360 -0.91 2.16 7.46
CA PRO A 360 -0.31 3.08 6.49
C PRO A 360 0.69 2.35 5.58
N GLN A 361 0.88 2.85 4.36
CA GLN A 361 1.84 2.28 3.39
C GLN A 361 3.27 2.31 3.95
N ASN A 362 3.67 3.43 4.56
CA ASN A 362 5.04 3.67 5.02
C ASN A 362 5.29 3.39 6.52
N GLY A 363 4.50 2.52 7.15
CA GLY A 363 4.68 2.19 8.56
C GLY A 363 3.71 1.14 9.09
N THR A 364 3.87 0.79 10.36
CA THR A 364 2.97 -0.14 11.08
C THR A 364 1.92 0.57 11.93
N PHE A 365 2.09 1.88 12.16
CA PHE A 365 1.19 2.68 12.97
C PHE A 365 1.00 4.07 12.36
N VAL A 366 -0.15 4.67 12.65
CA VAL A 366 -0.49 6.04 12.28
C VAL A 366 -0.06 6.98 13.41
N SER A 367 0.49 8.14 13.08
CA SER A 367 0.87 9.15 14.08
C SER A 367 -0.37 9.66 14.83
N ASP A 368 -0.22 10.08 16.09
CA ASP A 368 -1.38 10.56 16.87
C ASP A 368 -1.99 11.85 16.28
N PHE A 369 -1.18 12.68 15.62
CA PHE A 369 -1.65 13.84 14.87
C PHE A 369 -2.52 13.43 13.66
N ASP A 370 -2.05 12.47 12.87
CA ASP A 370 -2.82 11.95 11.73
C ASP A 370 -4.12 11.29 12.20
N LYS A 371 -4.10 10.57 13.33
CA LYS A 371 -5.32 10.02 13.94
C LYS A 371 -6.34 11.13 14.23
N GLN A 372 -5.92 12.25 14.81
CA GLN A 372 -6.81 13.39 15.08
C GLN A 372 -7.34 14.03 13.80
N ASN A 373 -6.49 14.21 12.79
CA ASN A 373 -6.86 14.77 11.50
C ASN A 373 -7.90 13.88 10.80
N ILE A 374 -7.65 12.57 10.72
CA ILE A 374 -8.57 11.58 10.14
C ILE A 374 -9.91 11.61 10.87
N LEU A 375 -9.91 11.58 12.21
CA LEU A 375 -11.13 11.67 13.01
C LEU A 375 -11.90 12.97 12.75
N SER A 376 -11.22 14.10 12.61
CA SER A 376 -11.85 15.40 12.33
C SER A 376 -12.56 15.43 10.97
N LYS A 377 -11.93 14.84 9.94
CA LYS A 377 -12.48 14.77 8.59
C LYS A 377 -13.61 13.74 8.52
N LEU A 378 -13.45 12.58 9.16
CA LEU A 378 -14.43 11.50 9.20
C LEU A 378 -15.76 11.94 9.84
N LYS A 379 -15.72 12.86 10.81
CA LYS A 379 -16.93 13.45 11.42
C LYS A 379 -17.87 14.11 10.43
N GLN A 380 -17.36 14.63 9.30
CA GLN A 380 -18.19 15.25 8.26
C GLN A 380 -19.02 14.22 7.48
N TYR A 381 -18.58 12.95 7.49
CA TYR A 381 -19.19 11.84 6.76
C TYR A 381 -20.02 10.90 7.66
N SER A 382 -19.72 10.88 8.96
CA SER A 382 -20.36 9.98 9.91
C SER A 382 -21.75 10.43 10.35
N ILE A 383 -22.61 9.47 10.69
CA ILE A 383 -23.92 9.72 11.28
C ILE A 383 -23.75 10.28 12.71
N ALA A 384 -24.59 11.26 13.06
CA ALA A 384 -24.65 11.80 14.42
C ALA A 384 -24.98 10.71 15.46
N GLY A 385 -24.22 10.66 16.56
CA GLY A 385 -24.42 9.71 17.66
C GLY A 385 -23.52 8.46 17.62
N ILE A 386 -22.75 8.25 16.55
CA ILE A 386 -21.73 7.20 16.48
C ILE A 386 -20.36 7.81 16.82
N ASN A 387 -19.64 7.22 17.77
CA ASN A 387 -18.29 7.62 18.10
C ASN A 387 -17.27 6.77 17.35
N GLN A 388 -16.33 7.41 16.63
CA GLN A 388 -15.25 6.70 15.97
C GLN A 388 -14.00 6.68 16.85
N LYS A 389 -13.34 5.52 16.95
CA LYS A 389 -12.08 5.36 17.65
C LYS A 389 -11.07 4.66 16.75
N ILE A 390 -9.96 5.32 16.48
CA ILE A 390 -8.83 4.70 15.79
C ILE A 390 -8.00 3.94 16.83
N VAL A 391 -7.74 2.66 16.58
CA VAL A 391 -6.89 1.79 17.40
C VAL A 391 -5.71 1.32 16.56
N ASP A 392 -4.57 1.13 17.21
CA ASP A 392 -3.39 0.63 16.53
C ASP A 392 -3.61 -0.78 15.98
N LEU A 393 -3.03 -0.99 14.82
CA LEU A 393 -3.12 -2.24 14.10
C LEU A 393 -2.44 -3.38 14.85
N LYS A 394 -3.11 -4.53 14.91
CA LYS A 394 -2.45 -5.79 15.25
C LYS A 394 -2.10 -6.53 13.96
N VAL A 395 -0.82 -6.79 13.71
CA VAL A 395 -0.35 -7.49 12.49
C VAL A 395 -0.05 -8.96 12.78
N LEU A 396 -0.59 -9.87 11.96
CA LEU A 396 -0.27 -11.29 11.94
C LEU A 396 0.59 -11.54 10.71
N TYR A 397 1.87 -11.83 10.93
CA TYR A 397 2.80 -12.14 9.86
C TYR A 397 2.71 -13.63 9.54
N VAL A 398 2.51 -13.93 8.26
CA VAL A 398 2.67 -15.27 7.71
C VAL A 398 4.03 -15.33 7.05
N GLU A 399 4.85 -16.27 7.49
CA GLU A 399 6.17 -16.56 6.95
C GLU A 399 6.16 -17.94 6.30
N LEU A 400 6.98 -18.11 5.27
CA LEU A 400 7.13 -19.37 4.58
C LEU A 400 8.54 -19.93 4.80
N ASP A 401 8.61 -21.24 4.97
CA ASP A 401 9.84 -22.01 4.85
C ASP A 401 9.63 -22.98 3.69
N SER A 402 10.08 -22.59 2.51
CA SER A 402 9.86 -23.29 1.25
C SER A 402 11.14 -23.97 0.79
N THR A 403 11.04 -25.29 0.56
CA THR A 403 12.07 -26.08 -0.09
C THR A 403 11.58 -26.43 -1.49
N ILE A 404 12.26 -25.86 -2.49
CA ILE A 404 11.88 -25.98 -3.90
C ILE A 404 12.85 -26.95 -4.57
N TYR A 405 12.27 -27.94 -5.24
CA TYR A 405 12.98 -28.93 -6.03
C TYR A 405 12.95 -28.49 -7.49
N TYR A 406 14.12 -28.49 -8.12
CA TYR A 406 14.26 -28.06 -9.52
C TYR A 406 15.11 -29.04 -10.32
N ASP A 407 14.83 -29.09 -11.61
CA ASP A 407 15.55 -29.86 -12.61
C ASP A 407 16.78 -29.06 -13.12
N THR A 408 17.98 -29.58 -12.88
CA THR A 408 19.23 -28.92 -13.28
C THR A 408 19.48 -28.96 -14.78
N SER A 409 18.77 -29.81 -15.54
CA SER A 409 18.89 -29.87 -17.00
C SER A 409 18.20 -28.72 -17.72
N LYS A 410 17.22 -28.08 -17.06
CA LYS A 410 16.43 -26.96 -17.61
C LYS A 410 16.86 -25.59 -17.10
N VAL A 411 17.67 -25.55 -16.03
CA VAL A 411 18.07 -24.30 -15.35
C VAL A 411 19.57 -24.17 -15.31
N SER A 412 20.07 -23.07 -15.85
CA SER A 412 21.51 -22.76 -15.86
C SER A 412 22.00 -22.21 -14.52
N ASN A 413 21.19 -21.42 -13.82
CA ASN A 413 21.56 -20.78 -12.54
C ASN A 413 20.42 -20.84 -11.50
N PRO A 414 20.61 -21.54 -10.37
CA PRO A 414 19.57 -21.65 -9.34
C PRO A 414 19.33 -20.35 -8.55
N ASP A 415 20.30 -19.43 -8.50
CA ASP A 415 20.13 -18.16 -7.78
C ASP A 415 19.18 -17.20 -8.51
N ASP A 416 19.17 -17.24 -9.85
CA ASP A 416 18.22 -16.48 -10.66
C ASP A 416 16.80 -17.02 -10.48
N LEU A 417 16.64 -18.35 -10.46
CA LEU A 417 15.35 -19.00 -10.18
C LEU A 417 14.84 -18.62 -8.78
N LYS A 418 15.74 -18.62 -7.77
CA LYS A 418 15.39 -18.17 -6.42
C LYS A 418 14.92 -16.71 -6.39
N THR A 419 15.60 -15.83 -7.12
CA THR A 419 15.24 -14.41 -7.23
C THR A 419 13.87 -14.24 -7.87
N ASN A 420 13.60 -14.96 -8.97
CA ASN A 420 12.30 -14.95 -9.64
C ASN A 420 11.16 -15.41 -8.72
N VAL A 421 11.40 -16.44 -7.89
CA VAL A 421 10.41 -16.90 -6.90
C VAL A 421 10.17 -15.84 -5.82
N VAL A 422 11.23 -15.20 -5.31
CA VAL A 422 11.11 -14.09 -4.35
C VAL A 422 10.32 -12.92 -4.93
N ASP A 423 10.57 -12.56 -6.19
CA ASP A 423 9.89 -11.47 -6.88
C ASP A 423 8.42 -11.80 -7.15
N ALA A 424 8.11 -13.04 -7.51
CA ALA A 424 6.73 -13.52 -7.66
C ALA A 424 5.98 -13.47 -6.33
N LEU A 425 6.59 -13.91 -5.23
CA LEU A 425 6.02 -13.84 -3.89
C LEU A 425 5.85 -12.40 -3.41
N THR A 426 6.82 -11.52 -3.70
CA THR A 426 6.76 -10.09 -3.36
C THR A 426 5.65 -9.39 -4.13
N SER A 427 5.53 -9.67 -5.43
CA SER A 427 4.45 -9.16 -6.27
C SER A 427 3.08 -9.65 -5.81
N TYR A 428 3.00 -10.91 -5.39
CA TYR A 428 1.78 -11.48 -4.82
C TYR A 428 1.42 -10.85 -3.47
N SER A 429 2.41 -10.63 -2.59
CA SER A 429 2.20 -9.95 -1.30
C SER A 429 1.65 -8.53 -1.47
N LYS A 430 2.08 -7.79 -2.51
CA LYS A 430 1.54 -6.46 -2.84
C LYS A 430 0.09 -6.46 -3.34
N ASN A 431 -0.49 -7.63 -3.62
CA ASN A 431 -1.87 -7.73 -4.09
C ASN A 431 -2.87 -7.55 -2.93
N VAL A 432 -3.87 -6.70 -3.16
CA VAL A 432 -4.89 -6.26 -2.19
C VAL A 432 -5.72 -7.43 -1.63
N ASP A 433 -5.81 -8.54 -2.37
CA ASP A 433 -6.63 -9.70 -1.96
C ASP A 433 -6.10 -10.45 -0.72
N ILE A 434 -4.79 -10.36 -0.44
CA ILE A 434 -4.15 -11.08 0.66
C ILE A 434 -3.90 -10.15 1.84
N ASN A 435 -3.30 -8.99 1.57
CA ASN A 435 -2.95 -7.97 2.53
C ASN A 435 -4.20 -7.13 2.88
N ARG A 436 -5.18 -7.81 3.46
CA ARG A 436 -6.42 -7.19 3.92
C ARG A 436 -6.82 -7.72 5.28
N PHE A 437 -7.54 -6.89 6.01
CA PHE A 437 -8.26 -7.34 7.19
C PHE A 437 -9.33 -8.36 6.83
N GLY A 438 -9.48 -9.41 7.66
CA GLY A 438 -10.35 -10.53 7.28
C GLY A 438 -9.81 -11.35 6.11
N GLY A 439 -8.55 -11.13 5.70
CA GLY A 439 -7.87 -11.89 4.67
C GLY A 439 -7.69 -13.35 5.08
N ARG A 440 -7.80 -14.25 4.09
CA ARG A 440 -7.46 -15.66 4.27
C ARG A 440 -6.24 -15.97 3.41
N PHE A 441 -5.15 -16.32 4.08
CA PHE A 441 -4.01 -16.93 3.44
C PHE A 441 -4.41 -18.33 2.96
N LYS A 442 -4.32 -18.56 1.65
CA LYS A 442 -4.66 -19.83 1.00
C LYS A 442 -3.38 -20.53 0.62
N TYR A 443 -3.04 -21.60 1.34
CA TYR A 443 -1.78 -22.31 1.16
C TYR A 443 -1.63 -22.88 -0.26
N SER A 444 -2.70 -23.46 -0.81
CA SER A 444 -2.68 -24.05 -2.16
C SER A 444 -2.41 -23.04 -3.28
N LYS A 445 -2.81 -21.77 -3.11
CA LYS A 445 -2.58 -20.72 -4.10
C LYS A 445 -1.13 -20.26 -4.11
N ILE A 446 -0.45 -20.27 -2.96
CA ILE A 446 0.98 -19.99 -2.85
C ILE A 446 1.81 -21.11 -3.49
N LEU A 447 1.46 -22.37 -3.23
CA LEU A 447 2.12 -23.50 -3.90
C LEU A 447 2.01 -23.37 -5.42
N GLN A 448 0.77 -23.18 -5.91
CA GLN A 448 0.54 -22.99 -7.34
C GLN A 448 1.29 -21.79 -7.91
N LEU A 449 1.45 -20.70 -7.16
CA LEU A 449 2.21 -19.53 -7.60
C LEU A 449 3.68 -19.89 -7.78
N ILE A 450 4.28 -20.56 -6.79
CA ILE A 450 5.70 -20.96 -6.84
C ILE A 450 5.93 -21.95 -7.99
N ASP A 451 5.06 -22.95 -8.15
CA ASP A 451 5.20 -23.96 -9.21
C ASP A 451 5.03 -23.36 -10.62
N ARG A 452 4.35 -22.22 -10.75
CA ARG A 452 4.09 -21.56 -12.03
C ARG A 452 5.12 -20.48 -12.40
N VAL A 453 6.14 -20.26 -11.56
CA VAL A 453 7.23 -19.32 -11.85
C VAL A 453 8.04 -19.83 -13.04
N ASP A 454 8.36 -21.12 -13.05
CA ASP A 454 9.18 -21.74 -14.08
C ASP A 454 8.87 -23.24 -14.22
N ASP A 455 8.82 -23.74 -15.45
CA ASP A 455 8.54 -25.15 -15.77
C ASP A 455 9.65 -26.13 -15.33
N SER A 456 10.79 -25.61 -14.87
CA SER A 456 11.88 -26.37 -14.25
C SER A 456 11.62 -26.80 -12.82
N ILE A 457 10.64 -26.18 -12.14
CA ILE A 457 10.27 -26.54 -10.78
C ILE A 457 9.49 -27.85 -10.83
N THR A 458 10.02 -28.88 -10.15
CA THR A 458 9.42 -30.22 -10.17
C THR A 458 8.50 -30.43 -8.98
N SER A 459 8.85 -29.86 -7.83
CA SER A 459 8.11 -30.00 -6.58
C SER A 459 8.43 -28.86 -5.61
N ASN A 460 7.50 -28.57 -4.71
CA ASN A 460 7.64 -27.57 -3.68
C ASN A 460 7.08 -28.08 -2.35
N ILE A 461 7.93 -28.09 -1.32
CA ILE A 461 7.53 -28.38 0.06
C ILE A 461 7.61 -27.08 0.86
N THR A 462 6.45 -26.43 1.03
CA THR A 462 6.33 -25.19 1.81
C THR A 462 5.76 -25.46 3.20
N LYS A 463 6.31 -24.78 4.21
CA LYS A 463 5.79 -24.80 5.58
C LYS A 463 5.34 -23.41 5.98
N VAL A 464 4.20 -23.34 6.66
CA VAL A 464 3.59 -22.07 7.08
C VAL A 464 3.94 -21.81 8.53
N ILE A 465 4.45 -20.62 8.79
CA ILE A 465 4.82 -20.12 10.11
C ILE A 465 3.99 -18.86 10.37
N ILE A 466 3.41 -18.75 11.57
CA ILE A 466 2.71 -17.54 11.98
C ILE A 466 3.52 -16.81 13.05
N ARG A 467 3.67 -15.51 12.89
CA ARG A 467 4.42 -14.64 13.80
C ARG A 467 3.57 -13.45 14.23
N ARG A 468 3.69 -13.09 15.50
CA ARG A 468 3.25 -11.80 16.03
C ARG A 468 4.35 -11.09 16.77
N ASP A 469 4.34 -9.78 16.62
CA ASP A 469 5.32 -8.90 17.24
C ASP A 469 4.71 -8.33 18.51
N LEU A 470 5.29 -8.66 19.66
CA LEU A 470 4.95 -8.10 20.96
C LEU A 470 5.75 -6.83 21.21
N LYS A 471 5.08 -5.71 21.41
CA LYS A 471 5.73 -4.46 21.85
C LYS A 471 5.88 -4.47 23.36
N ALA A 472 7.11 -4.58 23.85
CA ALA A 472 7.43 -4.59 25.26
C ALA A 472 7.51 -3.15 25.82
N LEU A 473 6.89 -2.92 26.97
CA LEU A 473 7.12 -1.72 27.78
C LEU A 473 8.40 -1.96 28.60
N ILE A 474 9.49 -1.25 28.27
CA ILE A 474 10.77 -1.43 28.95
C ILE A 474 10.69 -0.88 30.39
N ASN A 475 11.34 -1.58 31.33
CA ASN A 475 11.49 -1.19 32.73
C ASN A 475 10.16 -0.97 33.48
N GLN A 476 9.07 -1.55 32.97
CA GLN A 476 7.75 -1.50 33.58
C GLN A 476 7.16 -2.90 33.71
N PHE A 477 6.51 -3.16 34.85
CA PHE A 477 5.71 -4.35 35.02
C PHE A 477 4.42 -4.22 34.21
N ALA A 478 4.25 -5.09 33.22
CA ALA A 478 3.07 -5.13 32.38
C ALA A 478 2.60 -6.57 32.16
N GLN A 479 1.31 -6.72 31.89
CA GLN A 479 0.71 -7.96 31.41
C GLN A 479 0.50 -7.84 29.90
N TYR A 480 0.67 -8.94 29.20
CA TYR A 480 0.55 -8.96 27.74
C TYR A 480 -0.40 -10.04 27.29
N GLU A 481 -1.18 -9.72 26.25
CA GLU A 481 -2.10 -10.64 25.61
C GLU A 481 -1.85 -10.60 24.10
N LEU A 482 -1.57 -11.76 23.51
CA LEU A 482 -1.43 -11.93 22.08
C LEU A 482 -2.44 -12.96 21.57
N CYS A 483 -3.39 -12.49 20.78
CA CYS A 483 -4.30 -13.34 20.04
C CYS A 483 -3.79 -13.53 18.62
N PHE A 484 -3.62 -14.78 18.19
CA PHE A 484 -3.28 -15.17 16.81
C PHE A 484 -4.53 -15.50 15.99
N GLY A 485 -5.66 -15.80 16.65
CA GLY A 485 -6.95 -16.07 16.02
C GLY A 485 -7.03 -17.38 15.24
N ASN A 486 -5.98 -18.20 15.31
CA ASN A 486 -5.87 -19.49 14.63
C ASN A 486 -5.37 -20.54 15.62
N ARG A 487 -5.88 -21.76 15.50
CA ARG A 487 -5.45 -22.89 16.32
C ARG A 487 -3.98 -23.24 16.07
N PHE A 488 -3.25 -23.55 17.13
CA PHE A 488 -1.86 -23.99 17.04
C PHE A 488 -1.75 -25.52 16.94
N ASN A 489 -0.77 -25.98 16.18
CA ASN A 489 -0.38 -27.39 16.18
C ASN A 489 0.45 -27.70 17.43
N VAL A 490 0.08 -28.77 18.16
CA VAL A 490 0.67 -29.12 19.46
C VAL A 490 1.46 -30.41 19.39
N LYS A 491 2.76 -30.34 19.71
CA LYS A 491 3.59 -31.52 19.98
C LYS A 491 3.67 -31.81 21.48
N PRO A 492 3.52 -33.07 21.92
CA PRO A 492 3.62 -33.44 23.33
C PRO A 492 4.97 -33.11 23.99
N ASN A 493 6.04 -32.99 23.19
CA ASN A 493 7.39 -32.70 23.68
C ASN A 493 7.66 -31.20 23.94
N GLY A 494 6.68 -30.32 23.69
CA GLY A 494 6.81 -28.86 23.80
C GLY A 494 7.46 -28.18 22.60
N TYR A 495 7.81 -26.89 22.74
CA TYR A 495 8.46 -26.05 21.70
C TYR A 495 7.58 -25.71 20.48
N ASN A 496 6.28 -25.58 20.70
CA ASN A 496 5.33 -25.12 19.69
C ASN A 496 5.39 -23.59 19.52
N ILE A 497 5.65 -22.87 20.60
CA ILE A 497 5.85 -21.42 20.62
C ILE A 497 7.33 -21.12 20.83
N LYS A 498 7.84 -20.16 20.05
CA LYS A 498 9.23 -19.71 20.10
C LYS A 498 9.28 -18.20 20.09
N SER A 499 10.19 -17.58 20.83
CA SER A 499 10.44 -16.14 20.74
C SER A 499 11.86 -15.78 20.36
N THR A 500 12.06 -14.53 19.97
CA THR A 500 13.38 -13.89 19.94
C THR A 500 13.93 -13.66 21.36
N ARG A 501 15.22 -13.30 21.44
CA ARG A 501 15.97 -13.03 22.67
C ARG A 501 15.52 -11.71 23.33
N PHE A 502 15.31 -11.73 24.64
CA PHE A 502 15.06 -10.52 25.45
C PHE A 502 15.61 -10.67 26.87
N LYS A 503 15.71 -9.57 27.62
CA LYS A 503 16.18 -9.57 29.01
C LYS A 503 15.05 -9.18 29.97
N VAL A 504 15.08 -9.77 31.15
CA VAL A 504 14.06 -9.61 32.19
C VAL A 504 14.72 -9.13 33.48
N SER A 505 14.00 -8.34 34.26
CA SER A 505 14.48 -7.85 35.56
C SER A 505 14.83 -9.01 36.49
N GLY A 506 16.09 -9.02 36.98
CA GLY A 506 16.60 -10.06 37.88
C GLY A 506 17.48 -11.12 37.20
N GLU A 507 17.64 -11.09 35.87
CA GLU A 507 18.55 -11.98 35.14
C GLU A 507 19.50 -11.17 34.24
N SER A 508 20.76 -11.62 34.16
CA SER A 508 21.81 -10.91 33.42
C SER A 508 21.96 -11.42 31.97
N LYS A 509 21.59 -12.68 31.73
CA LYS A 509 21.61 -13.34 30.42
C LYS A 509 20.29 -13.15 29.67
N GLU A 510 20.35 -13.30 28.35
CA GLU A 510 19.17 -13.27 27.47
C GLU A 510 18.33 -14.53 27.64
N VAL A 511 17.00 -14.38 27.64
CA VAL A 511 16.02 -15.44 27.81
C VAL A 511 15.12 -15.57 26.57
N TYR A 512 14.48 -16.74 26.45
CA TYR A 512 13.52 -17.09 25.42
C TYR A 512 12.22 -17.57 26.03
N LEU A 513 11.10 -17.36 25.33
CA LEU A 513 9.82 -17.98 25.63
C LEU A 513 9.71 -19.31 24.91
N VAL A 514 9.40 -20.35 25.69
CA VAL A 514 9.02 -21.68 25.19
C VAL A 514 7.80 -22.19 25.95
N ASP A 515 7.03 -23.06 25.32
CA ASP A 515 5.85 -23.68 25.91
C ASP A 515 6.10 -25.15 26.28
N VAL A 516 5.43 -25.57 27.35
CA VAL A 516 5.24 -26.98 27.70
C VAL A 516 3.72 -27.23 27.76
N PRO A 517 3.16 -28.07 26.86
CA PRO A 517 1.74 -28.36 26.84
C PRO A 517 1.33 -29.20 28.06
N ASN A 518 0.12 -28.97 28.55
CA ASN A 518 -0.50 -29.80 29.57
C ASN A 518 -0.90 -31.17 28.98
N LYS A 519 -1.18 -32.14 29.84
CA LYS A 519 -1.58 -33.50 29.43
C LYS A 519 -2.81 -33.53 28.51
N ASP A 520 -3.67 -32.52 28.63
CA ASP A 520 -4.89 -32.40 27.82
C ASP A 520 -4.63 -31.86 26.40
N LEU A 521 -3.40 -31.42 26.09
CA LEU A 521 -2.98 -30.82 24.80
C LEU A 521 -3.79 -29.60 24.33
N LYS A 522 -4.70 -29.08 25.18
CA LYS A 522 -5.54 -27.91 24.90
C LYS A 522 -4.92 -26.60 25.40
N THR A 523 -4.27 -26.66 26.55
CA THR A 523 -3.58 -25.53 27.18
C THR A 523 -2.14 -25.87 27.46
N GLY A 524 -1.29 -24.85 27.51
CA GLY A 524 0.13 -24.96 27.81
C GLY A 524 0.58 -23.90 28.78
N VAL A 525 1.69 -24.19 29.46
CA VAL A 525 2.35 -23.25 30.37
C VAL A 525 3.58 -22.67 29.66
N LEU A 526 3.68 -21.34 29.63
CA LEU A 526 4.87 -20.66 29.13
C LEU A 526 5.93 -20.60 30.20
N SER A 527 7.16 -20.89 29.79
CA SER A 527 8.35 -20.85 30.63
C SER A 527 9.43 -20.02 29.95
N LEU A 528 10.21 -19.30 30.76
CA LEU A 528 11.41 -18.63 30.30
C LEU A 528 12.58 -19.59 30.39
N VAL A 529 13.28 -19.79 29.29
CA VAL A 529 14.48 -20.63 29.21
C VAL A 529 15.69 -19.82 28.80
N LYS A 530 16.87 -20.27 29.24
CA LYS A 530 18.18 -19.78 28.80
C LYS A 530 19.03 -20.96 28.33
N ASN A 531 20.00 -20.67 27.48
CA ASN A 531 21.05 -21.62 27.12
C ASN A 531 22.25 -21.44 28.04
N ASP A 532 22.80 -22.55 28.51
CA ASP A 532 24.08 -22.58 29.22
C ASP A 532 25.28 -22.57 28.24
N GLU A 533 26.50 -22.41 28.75
CA GLU A 533 27.75 -22.35 27.96
C GLU A 533 28.05 -23.64 27.17
N LYS A 534 27.35 -24.74 27.48
CA LYS A 534 27.39 -26.02 26.75
C LYS A 534 26.19 -26.27 25.82
N GLY A 535 25.26 -25.32 25.72
CA GLY A 535 24.03 -25.46 24.93
C GLY A 535 22.88 -26.19 25.64
N ASP A 536 23.05 -26.58 26.91
CA ASP A 536 22.00 -27.20 27.71
C ASP A 536 21.02 -26.15 28.27
N LYS A 537 19.74 -26.55 28.39
CA LYS A 537 18.62 -25.65 28.68
C LYS A 537 18.39 -25.50 30.18
N ILE A 538 18.40 -24.26 30.68
CA ILE A 538 18.02 -23.96 32.07
C ILE A 538 16.72 -23.16 32.06
N VAL A 539 15.71 -23.65 32.78
CA VAL A 539 14.45 -22.93 32.99
C VAL A 539 14.68 -21.85 34.05
N VAL A 540 14.56 -20.58 33.66
CA VAL A 540 14.75 -19.41 34.53
C VAL A 540 13.50 -19.12 35.34
N ALA A 541 12.32 -19.22 34.71
CA ALA A 541 11.03 -19.08 35.38
C ALA A 541 10.02 -20.05 34.75
N LYS A 542 9.31 -20.79 35.59
CA LYS A 542 8.14 -21.59 35.20
C LYS A 542 6.88 -20.73 35.39
N GLU A 543 5.83 -20.98 34.60
CA GLU A 543 4.52 -20.32 34.74
C GLU A 543 4.53 -18.80 34.49
N THR A 544 5.37 -18.34 33.56
CA THR A 544 5.42 -16.94 33.14
C THR A 544 4.16 -16.52 32.35
N GLY A 545 3.39 -17.49 31.87
CA GLY A 545 2.14 -17.24 31.16
C GLY A 545 1.38 -18.52 30.82
N LEU A 546 0.22 -18.36 30.19
CA LEU A 546 -0.63 -19.43 29.71
C LEU A 546 -0.86 -19.33 28.21
N VAL A 547 -0.99 -20.49 27.57
CA VAL A 547 -1.30 -20.62 26.14
C VAL A 547 -2.58 -21.41 26.02
N ASP A 548 -3.53 -20.89 25.26
CA ASP A 548 -4.68 -21.62 24.76
C ASP A 548 -4.41 -22.00 23.30
N TYR A 549 -4.15 -23.29 23.05
CA TYR A 549 -3.84 -23.76 21.69
C TYR A 549 -5.10 -23.85 20.81
N GLU A 550 -6.30 -24.00 21.38
CA GLU A 550 -7.56 -24.08 20.63
C GLU A 550 -7.96 -22.71 20.09
N LYS A 551 -7.87 -21.67 20.92
CA LYS A 551 -8.15 -20.27 20.50
C LYS A 551 -6.96 -19.60 19.82
N GLY A 552 -5.74 -20.08 20.05
CA GLY A 552 -4.52 -19.42 19.59
C GLY A 552 -4.23 -18.14 20.37
N GLU A 553 -4.38 -18.17 21.70
CA GLU A 553 -4.18 -17.04 22.59
C GLU A 553 -3.00 -17.29 23.52
N ILE A 554 -2.16 -16.27 23.69
CA ILE A 554 -1.02 -16.26 24.58
C ILE A 554 -1.21 -15.14 25.59
N THR A 555 -1.25 -15.49 26.87
CA THR A 555 -1.31 -14.52 27.98
C THR A 555 -0.01 -14.61 28.78
N LEU A 556 0.70 -13.50 28.90
CA LEU A 556 1.86 -13.36 29.76
C LEU A 556 1.44 -12.68 31.06
N ASN A 557 1.81 -13.29 32.17
CA ASN A 557 1.64 -12.69 33.49
C ASN A 557 2.54 -11.46 33.64
N THR A 558 2.41 -10.78 34.77
CA THR A 558 3.17 -9.57 35.06
C THR A 558 4.68 -9.83 34.97
N ILE A 559 5.32 -9.27 33.93
CA ILE A 559 6.76 -9.41 33.67
C ILE A 559 7.36 -8.02 33.44
N ASN A 560 8.61 -7.84 33.89
CA ASN A 560 9.38 -6.61 33.66
C ASN A 560 10.53 -6.89 32.68
N ILE A 561 10.41 -6.36 31.47
CA ILE A 561 11.38 -6.53 30.38
C ILE A 561 12.35 -5.35 30.42
N THR A 562 13.66 -5.63 30.48
CA THR A 562 14.70 -4.59 30.63
C THR A 562 15.33 -4.19 29.29
N SER A 563 15.40 -5.10 28.33
CA SER A 563 15.82 -4.81 26.96
C SER A 563 15.40 -5.94 26.02
N THR A 564 15.33 -5.63 24.73
CA THR A 564 15.05 -6.60 23.67
C THR A 564 16.22 -6.67 22.70
N SER A 565 16.40 -7.82 22.02
CA SER A 565 17.47 -7.98 21.03
C SER A 565 17.15 -7.31 19.69
N ARG A 566 15.86 -7.21 19.33
CA ARG A 566 15.39 -6.52 18.13
C ARG A 566 15.22 -5.01 18.39
N PRO A 567 15.46 -4.14 17.41
CA PRO A 567 15.21 -2.71 17.56
C PRO A 567 13.72 -2.42 17.81
N ASN A 568 13.42 -1.27 18.43
CA ASN A 568 12.07 -0.77 18.75
C ASN A 568 11.28 -1.55 19.82
N ASP A 569 11.98 -2.26 20.71
CA ASP A 569 11.36 -2.93 21.88
C ASP A 569 10.40 -4.05 21.50
N ILE A 570 10.72 -4.76 20.42
CA ILE A 570 9.88 -5.82 19.84
C ILE A 570 10.41 -7.19 20.26
N ILE A 571 9.49 -8.07 20.65
CA ILE A 571 9.72 -9.50 20.82
C ILE A 571 8.87 -10.22 19.78
N GLU A 572 9.50 -10.90 18.83
CA GLU A 572 8.79 -11.69 17.84
C GLU A 572 8.44 -13.05 18.48
N ILE A 573 7.15 -13.40 18.45
CA ILE A 573 6.65 -14.69 18.92
C ILE A 573 6.13 -15.47 17.71
N GLN A 574 6.71 -16.64 17.50
CA GLN A 574 6.43 -17.57 16.42
C GLN A 574 5.62 -18.75 16.94
N ALA A 575 4.65 -19.19 16.15
CA ALA A 575 3.88 -20.42 16.34
C ALA A 575 3.64 -21.14 15.01
N TYR A 576 3.20 -22.40 15.09
CA TYR A 576 2.82 -23.21 13.92
C TYR A 576 1.30 -23.41 13.93
N PRO A 577 0.58 -23.03 12.86
CA PRO A 577 -0.85 -23.23 12.80
C PRO A 577 -1.19 -24.71 12.60
N ASP A 578 -2.34 -25.15 13.12
CA ASP A 578 -2.88 -26.49 12.90
C ASP A 578 -3.37 -26.66 11.43
N SER A 579 -3.90 -25.59 10.86
CA SER A 579 -4.29 -25.48 9.45
C SER A 579 -3.30 -24.60 8.68
N ASN A 580 -2.85 -25.06 7.51
CA ASN A 580 -1.98 -24.25 6.65
C ASN A 580 -2.72 -23.03 6.05
N ASP A 581 -4.05 -23.05 6.02
CA ASP A 581 -4.84 -21.87 5.69
C ASP A 581 -5.00 -21.01 6.94
N VAL A 582 -4.34 -19.85 6.95
CA VAL A 582 -4.33 -18.90 8.07
C VAL A 582 -5.37 -17.81 7.80
N VAL A 583 -6.16 -17.48 8.82
CA VAL A 583 -7.19 -16.44 8.73
C VAL A 583 -6.80 -15.26 9.62
N GLY A 584 -6.80 -14.05 9.07
CA GLY A 584 -6.81 -12.84 9.88
C GLY A 584 -8.23 -12.60 10.39
N LEU A 585 -8.44 -12.60 11.70
CA LEU A 585 -9.70 -12.13 12.30
C LEU A 585 -9.88 -10.62 12.08
N LYS A 586 -11.03 -10.08 12.50
CA LYS A 586 -11.48 -8.71 12.21
C LYS A 586 -10.51 -7.62 12.68
N ASP A 587 -9.76 -7.88 13.75
CA ASP A 587 -8.75 -6.97 14.33
C ASP A 587 -7.30 -7.37 13.97
N LEU A 588 -7.13 -8.43 13.16
CA LEU A 588 -5.83 -8.96 12.75
C LEU A 588 -5.59 -8.67 11.27
N TYR A 589 -4.60 -7.82 10.99
CA TYR A 589 -4.13 -7.64 9.63
C TYR A 589 -3.16 -8.76 9.27
N LEU A 590 -3.57 -9.60 8.32
CA LEU A 590 -2.71 -10.65 7.80
C LEU A 590 -1.77 -10.06 6.75
N THR A 591 -0.47 -10.29 6.91
CA THR A 591 0.53 -9.88 5.92
C THR A 591 1.49 -11.03 5.64
N LEU A 592 1.84 -11.21 4.36
CA LEU A 592 2.84 -12.19 3.95
C LEU A 592 4.24 -11.55 4.02
N SER A 593 5.05 -11.96 5.00
CA SER A 593 6.43 -11.46 5.14
C SER A 593 7.37 -12.24 4.24
N VAL A 594 7.72 -11.67 3.09
CA VAL A 594 8.65 -12.28 2.13
C VAL A 594 10.11 -12.09 2.57
N SER A 595 10.44 -11.01 3.30
CA SER A 595 11.82 -10.73 3.74
C SER A 595 12.36 -11.76 4.73
N ASP A 596 11.48 -12.32 5.57
CA ASP A 596 11.84 -13.32 6.59
C ASP A 596 11.58 -14.76 6.12
N THR A 597 11.08 -14.92 4.89
CA THR A 597 10.78 -16.22 4.29
C THR A 597 12.07 -16.92 3.87
N LYS A 598 12.22 -18.19 4.28
CA LYS A 598 13.39 -19.01 3.94
C LYS A 598 13.08 -19.81 2.68
N ILE A 599 13.83 -19.55 1.62
CA ILE A 599 13.74 -20.30 0.35
C ILE A 599 15.03 -21.07 0.15
N ASN A 600 14.90 -22.40 0.20
CA ASN A 600 15.97 -23.35 -0.03
C ASN A 600 15.75 -24.02 -1.39
N MET A 601 16.76 -23.97 -2.25
CA MET A 601 16.74 -24.64 -3.56
C MET A 601 17.49 -25.96 -3.44
N ILE A 602 16.81 -27.07 -3.71
CA ILE A 602 17.40 -28.42 -3.71
C ILE A 602 17.30 -28.99 -5.11
N LYS A 603 18.38 -29.62 -5.58
CA LYS A 603 18.36 -30.32 -6.87
C LYS A 603 17.47 -31.55 -6.79
N ASP A 604 16.60 -31.73 -7.78
CA ASP A 604 15.85 -32.96 -7.95
C ASP A 604 16.68 -33.98 -8.74
N VAL A 605 17.33 -34.90 -8.02
CA VAL A 605 18.20 -35.91 -8.64
C VAL A 605 17.44 -36.91 -9.52
N ILE A 606 16.13 -37.08 -9.34
CA ILE A 606 15.31 -37.99 -10.16
C ILE A 606 14.93 -37.30 -11.47
N ALA A 607 14.35 -36.09 -11.38
CA ALA A 607 13.93 -35.35 -12.57
C ALA A 607 15.13 -34.92 -13.45
N SER A 608 16.27 -34.62 -12.82
CA SER A 608 17.52 -34.28 -13.53
C SER A 608 18.21 -35.49 -14.17
N GLY A 609 17.69 -36.71 -13.97
CA GLY A 609 18.24 -37.94 -14.54
C GLY A 609 19.53 -38.45 -13.88
N GLU A 610 19.92 -37.92 -12.71
CA GLU A 610 21.11 -38.36 -11.96
C GLU A 610 20.87 -39.68 -11.18
N ASP A 611 19.64 -39.91 -10.69
CA ASP A 611 19.22 -41.16 -10.03
C ASP A 611 17.94 -41.71 -10.64
N ILE A 612 18.08 -42.83 -11.36
CA ILE A 612 16.98 -43.54 -12.04
C ILE A 612 16.18 -44.40 -11.04
N SER A 613 16.76 -44.73 -9.88
CA SER A 613 16.20 -45.67 -8.91
C SER A 613 15.41 -45.02 -7.76
N GLY A 614 15.58 -43.70 -7.55
CA GLY A 614 14.96 -42.94 -6.46
C GLY A 614 15.44 -43.29 -5.05
N VAL A 615 16.36 -44.26 -4.91
CA VAL A 615 16.85 -44.72 -3.62
C VAL A 615 17.71 -43.65 -2.93
N THR A 616 18.50 -42.89 -3.69
CA THR A 616 19.31 -41.79 -3.10
C THR A 616 18.44 -40.58 -2.75
N PHE A 617 17.35 -40.33 -3.49
CA PHE A 617 16.39 -39.28 -3.17
C PHE A 617 15.76 -39.48 -1.78
N THR A 618 15.29 -40.70 -1.50
CA THR A 618 14.67 -41.05 -0.20
C THR A 618 15.65 -41.13 0.98
N ARG A 619 16.96 -41.02 0.74
CA ARG A 619 18.00 -41.06 1.78
C ARG A 619 18.59 -39.70 2.08
N ASP A 620 18.93 -38.93 1.04
CA ASP A 620 19.83 -37.78 1.17
C ASP A 620 19.21 -36.44 0.72
N PHE A 621 18.11 -36.45 -0.06
CA PHE A 621 17.59 -35.22 -0.70
C PHE A 621 16.16 -34.84 -0.28
N TYR A 622 15.45 -35.68 0.47
CA TYR A 622 14.09 -35.38 0.92
C TYR A 622 14.07 -34.47 2.15
N THR A 623 13.16 -33.48 2.16
CA THR A 623 12.88 -32.66 3.33
C THR A 623 11.58 -33.06 4.02
N SER A 624 11.60 -33.12 5.35
CA SER A 624 10.39 -33.40 6.14
C SER A 624 9.38 -32.26 6.03
N SER A 625 8.10 -32.60 5.91
CA SER A 625 6.98 -31.65 5.91
C SER A 625 6.72 -30.99 7.28
N TYR A 626 7.39 -31.44 8.35
CA TYR A 626 7.20 -30.91 9.71
C TYR A 626 8.41 -30.07 10.18
N SER A 627 8.15 -28.94 10.85
CA SER A 627 9.15 -27.91 11.21
C SER A 627 9.29 -27.65 12.71
N ASN A 628 9.26 -28.66 13.59
CA ASN A 628 9.40 -28.37 15.04
C ASN A 628 10.51 -29.21 15.67
N GLY A 629 11.77 -28.86 15.34
CA GLY A 629 12.97 -29.50 15.90
C GLY A 629 14.04 -28.53 16.45
N ASP A 630 14.03 -27.24 16.05
CA ASP A 630 15.03 -26.27 16.51
C ASP A 630 14.47 -25.36 17.64
N LEU A 631 15.33 -24.97 18.59
CA LEU A 631 14.97 -24.21 19.79
C LEU A 631 14.70 -22.73 19.53
N GLU A 632 15.53 -22.14 18.68
CA GLU A 632 15.62 -20.71 18.56
C GLU A 632 15.05 -20.23 17.25
N ARG A 633 14.38 -19.09 17.31
CA ARG A 633 14.22 -18.24 16.14
C ARG A 633 15.53 -17.49 15.94
N LYS A 634 16.29 -17.86 14.90
CA LYS A 634 17.54 -17.21 14.50
C LYS A 634 17.29 -15.87 13.84
#